data_AF-A0A381RGY5-F1
#
_entry.id   AF-A0A381RGY5-F1
#
_cell.length_a   1.000
_cell.length_b   1.000
_cell.length_c   1.000
_cell.angle_alpha   90.00
_cell.angle_beta   90.00
_cell.angle_gamma   90.00
#
_symmetry.space_group_name_H-M   'P 1'
#
loop_
_entity.id
_entity.type
_entity.pdbx_description
1 polymer ?
#
loop_
_entity_poly.entity_id
_entity_poly.type
_entity_poly.pdbx_seq_one_letter_code
_entity_poly.pdbx_strand_id
1 'polypeptide(L)'
;MEDGTADDYLESIATFKRHVHDSLTDHLFGLLRSMEGPRFGYQVDRYRHSLQSASRALRNGEDTEMVVAALLHDVGDMVAPANHSAVAADIIKPYVSDRTHWIIRHHGVFQGYYYFHHLGGDRDAREAFREHQWFD
;
A
#
# COMPACT_ATOMS: atom_id res chain seq x y z
N MET A 1 7.53 7.30 -29.24
CA MET A 1 8.52 8.29 -29.75
C MET A 1 8.23 8.48 -31.23
N GLU A 2 8.28 9.72 -31.72
CA GLU A 2 7.68 10.14 -33.01
C GLU A 2 8.04 9.24 -34.21
N ASP A 3 9.24 8.66 -34.20
CA ASP A 3 9.75 7.84 -35.32
C ASP A 3 9.59 6.31 -35.13
N GLY A 4 8.90 5.84 -34.09
CA GLY A 4 8.78 4.41 -33.80
C GLY A 4 7.83 3.67 -34.75
N THR A 5 8.22 2.48 -35.20
CA THR A 5 7.38 1.61 -36.05
C THR A 5 6.43 0.74 -35.21
N ALA A 6 5.41 0.17 -35.85
CA ALA A 6 4.50 -0.77 -35.18
C ALA A 6 5.24 -1.99 -34.60
N ASP A 7 6.24 -2.52 -35.32
CA ASP A 7 7.03 -3.65 -34.88
C ASP A 7 7.89 -3.30 -33.66
N ASP A 8 8.48 -2.10 -33.63
CA ASP A 8 9.23 -1.61 -32.45
C ASP A 8 8.35 -1.60 -31.20
N TYR A 9 7.09 -1.14 -31.32
CA TYR A 9 6.16 -1.12 -30.19
C TYR A 9 5.68 -2.51 -29.79
N LEU A 10 5.45 -3.41 -30.75
CA LEU A 10 5.08 -4.80 -30.45
C LEU A 10 6.19 -5.50 -29.67
N GLU A 11 7.44 -5.35 -30.11
CA GLU A 11 8.60 -5.90 -29.41
C GLU A 11 8.78 -5.25 -28.03
N SER A 12 8.71 -3.92 -27.95
CA SER A 12 8.84 -3.16 -26.71
C SER A 12 7.79 -3.56 -25.67
N ILE A 13 6.51 -3.63 -26.05
CA ILE A 13 5.43 -4.01 -25.14
C ILE A 13 5.61 -5.47 -24.70
N ALA A 14 5.97 -6.37 -25.62
CA ALA A 14 6.12 -7.79 -25.29
C ALA A 14 7.31 -8.03 -24.34
N THR A 15 8.46 -7.38 -24.59
CA THR A 15 9.65 -7.47 -23.74
C THR A 15 9.43 -6.82 -22.38
N PHE A 16 8.86 -5.61 -22.34
CA PHE A 16 8.52 -4.93 -21.10
C PHE A 16 7.55 -5.74 -20.23
N LYS A 17 6.46 -6.25 -20.82
CA LYS A 17 5.49 -7.06 -20.07
C LYS A 17 6.12 -8.29 -19.44
N ARG A 18 6.97 -9.04 -20.19
CA ARG A 18 7.69 -10.18 -19.64
C ARG A 18 8.61 -9.77 -18.49
N HIS A 19 9.44 -8.76 -18.72
CA HIS A 19 10.39 -8.29 -17.71
C HIS A 19 9.70 -7.84 -16.42
N VAL A 20 8.65 -7.02 -16.52
CA VAL A 20 7.92 -6.53 -15.35
C VAL A 20 7.18 -7.67 -14.67
N HIS A 21 6.53 -8.56 -15.41
CA HIS A 21 5.87 -9.72 -14.83
C HIS A 21 6.84 -10.57 -13.99
N ASP A 22 8.03 -10.84 -14.52
CA ASP A 22 9.02 -11.70 -13.87
C ASP A 22 9.71 -11.02 -12.67
N SER A 23 9.77 -9.68 -12.65
CA SER A 23 10.47 -8.91 -11.60
C SER A 23 9.54 -8.21 -10.61
N LEU A 24 8.22 -8.19 -10.83
CA LEU A 24 7.27 -7.42 -10.03
C LEU A 24 7.35 -7.75 -8.54
N THR A 25 7.36 -9.04 -8.21
CA THR A 25 7.41 -9.51 -6.81
C THR A 25 8.69 -9.04 -6.12
N ASP A 26 9.83 -9.10 -6.80
CA ASP A 26 11.10 -8.63 -6.25
C ASP A 26 11.11 -7.11 -6.03
N HIS A 27 10.52 -6.34 -6.95
CA HIS A 27 10.34 -4.90 -6.76
C HIS A 27 9.46 -4.57 -5.56
N LEU A 28 8.35 -5.29 -5.37
CA LEU A 28 7.46 -5.11 -4.21
C LEU A 28 8.17 -5.45 -2.89
N PHE A 29 8.94 -6.54 -2.86
CA PHE A 29 9.77 -6.86 -1.70
C PHE A 29 10.91 -5.86 -1.48
N GLY A 30 11.44 -5.28 -2.56
CA GLY A 30 12.40 -4.17 -2.48
C GLY A 30 11.82 -2.94 -1.79
N LEU A 31 10.61 -2.53 -2.18
CA LEU A 31 9.86 -1.46 -1.49
C LEU A 31 9.61 -1.80 -0.02
N LEU A 32 9.15 -3.03 0.26
CA LEU A 32 8.93 -3.49 1.62
C LEU A 32 10.21 -3.38 2.47
N ARG A 33 11.35 -3.90 1.98
CA ARG A 33 12.64 -3.85 2.68
C ARG A 33 13.20 -2.44 2.81
N SER A 34 12.88 -1.53 1.89
CA SER A 34 13.31 -0.13 1.99
C SER A 34 12.76 0.59 3.22
N MET A 35 11.72 0.03 3.87
CA MET A 35 11.17 0.52 5.13
C MET A 35 11.93 0.04 6.38
N GLU A 36 13.01 -0.74 6.22
CA GLU A 36 13.93 -1.04 7.32
C GLU A 36 14.69 0.24 7.74
N GLY A 37 14.82 0.48 9.05
CA GLY A 37 15.54 1.66 9.51
C GLY A 37 15.12 2.16 10.90
N PRO A 38 15.13 3.47 11.14
CA PRO A 38 14.80 4.04 12.44
C PRO A 38 13.33 3.80 12.79
N ARG A 39 13.04 3.76 14.10
CA ARG A 39 11.70 3.43 14.61
C ARG A 39 10.76 4.63 14.74
N PHE A 40 11.23 5.86 14.54
CA PHE A 40 10.40 7.07 14.63
C PHE A 40 9.55 7.20 15.91
N GLY A 41 10.05 6.70 17.04
CA GLY A 41 9.32 6.68 18.32
C GLY A 41 8.41 5.46 18.54
N TYR A 42 8.25 4.59 17.55
CA TYR A 42 7.59 3.28 17.69
C TYR A 42 8.51 2.23 18.33
N GLN A 43 7.91 1.10 18.72
CA GLN A 43 8.66 -0.04 19.26
C GLN A 43 9.43 -0.82 18.18
N VAL A 44 8.96 -0.76 16.93
CA VAL A 44 9.50 -1.43 15.75
C VAL A 44 9.64 -0.46 14.58
N ASP A 45 10.42 -0.82 13.57
CA ASP A 45 10.50 -0.06 12.31
C ASP A 45 9.28 -0.36 11.42
N ARG A 46 9.17 0.38 10.31
CA ARG A 46 8.03 0.27 9.37
C ARG A 46 7.98 -1.07 8.67
N TYR A 47 9.14 -1.65 8.35
CA TYR A 47 9.24 -3.01 7.81
C TYR A 47 8.62 -4.06 8.75
N ARG A 48 9.04 -4.08 10.03
CA ARG A 48 8.51 -5.03 11.02
C ARG A 48 7.05 -4.75 11.37
N HIS A 49 6.63 -3.49 11.39
CA HIS A 49 5.21 -3.13 11.53
C HIS A 49 4.35 -3.76 10.42
N SER A 50 4.80 -3.68 9.17
CA SER A 50 4.12 -4.29 8.01
C SER A 50 4.04 -5.81 8.14
N LEU A 51 5.15 -6.47 8.52
CA LEU A 51 5.17 -7.91 8.79
C LEU A 51 4.22 -8.32 9.92
N GLN A 52 4.17 -7.54 11.01
CA GLN A 52 3.25 -7.80 12.12
C GLN A 52 1.79 -7.62 11.71
N SER A 53 1.49 -6.62 10.89
CA SER A 53 0.14 -6.36 10.37
C SER A 53 -0.36 -7.53 9.52
N ALA A 54 0.45 -7.98 8.56
CA ALA A 54 0.15 -9.16 7.75
C ALA A 54 0.02 -10.44 8.60
N SER A 55 0.91 -10.63 9.57
CA SER A 55 0.87 -11.79 10.47
C SER A 55 -0.40 -11.82 11.32
N ARG A 56 -0.90 -10.66 11.75
CA ARG A 56 -2.15 -10.54 12.50
C ARG A 56 -3.35 -10.87 11.61
N ALA A 57 -3.41 -10.31 10.39
CA ALA A 57 -4.45 -10.64 9.42
C ALA A 57 -4.49 -12.16 9.13
N LEU A 58 -3.32 -12.76 8.91
CA LEU A 58 -3.21 -14.21 8.67
C LEU A 58 -3.73 -15.03 9.86
N ARG A 59 -3.37 -14.65 11.09
CA ARG A 59 -3.83 -15.33 12.31
C ARG A 59 -5.30 -15.10 12.60
N ASN A 60 -5.89 -14.01 12.08
CA ASN A 60 -7.32 -13.74 12.14
C ASN A 60 -8.13 -14.56 11.13
N GLY A 61 -7.47 -15.30 10.23
CA GLY A 61 -8.13 -16.08 9.19
C GLY A 61 -8.63 -15.23 8.02
N GLU A 62 -8.07 -14.05 7.82
CA GLU A 62 -8.35 -13.22 6.64
C GLU A 62 -7.91 -13.94 5.35
N ASP A 63 -8.53 -13.57 4.24
CA ASP A 63 -8.12 -14.07 2.94
C ASP A 63 -6.71 -13.61 2.55
N THR A 64 -6.11 -14.30 1.57
CA THR A 64 -4.75 -13.98 1.10
C THR A 64 -4.65 -12.55 0.56
N GLU A 65 -5.71 -12.02 -0.04
CA GLU A 65 -5.74 -10.65 -0.57
C GLU A 65 -5.53 -9.63 0.55
N MET A 66 -6.29 -9.74 1.63
CA MET A 66 -6.19 -8.86 2.80
C MET A 66 -4.86 -9.04 3.55
N VAL A 67 -4.34 -10.27 3.64
CA VAL A 67 -3.01 -10.53 4.23
C VAL A 67 -1.91 -9.81 3.44
N VAL A 68 -1.93 -9.90 2.12
CA VAL A 68 -0.96 -9.21 1.24
C VAL A 68 -1.17 -7.70 1.27
N ALA A 69 -2.41 -7.22 1.28
CA ALA A 69 -2.73 -5.81 1.38
C ALA A 69 -2.21 -5.22 2.71
N ALA A 70 -2.39 -5.93 3.83
CA ALA A 70 -1.83 -5.55 5.13
C ALA A 70 -0.30 -5.58 5.14
N LEU A 71 0.34 -6.46 4.37
CA LEU A 71 1.80 -6.47 4.20
C LEU A 71 2.30 -5.24 3.46
N LEU A 72 1.54 -4.75 2.48
CA LEU A 72 1.96 -3.68 1.58
C LEU A 72 1.37 -2.31 1.92
N HIS A 73 0.52 -2.19 2.94
CA HIS A 73 -0.26 -0.97 3.20
C HIS A 73 0.59 0.30 3.35
N ASP A 74 1.78 0.19 3.94
CA ASP A 74 2.67 1.32 4.24
C ASP A 74 3.76 1.56 3.18
N VAL A 75 3.86 0.77 2.09
CA VAL A 75 5.00 0.87 1.14
C VAL A 75 5.13 2.23 0.45
N GLY A 76 4.08 3.06 0.50
CA GLY A 76 4.13 4.45 0.03
C GLY A 76 4.96 5.39 0.93
N ASP A 77 5.28 5.02 2.18
CA ASP A 77 5.93 5.91 3.16
C ASP A 77 7.30 6.40 2.67
N MET A 78 8.05 5.56 1.96
CA MET A 78 9.43 5.87 1.57
C MET A 78 9.52 6.87 0.42
N VAL A 79 8.46 7.00 -0.38
CA VAL A 79 8.46 7.83 -1.60
C VAL A 79 7.45 8.98 -1.52
N ALA A 80 6.40 8.83 -0.72
CA ALA A 80 5.26 9.72 -0.70
C ALA A 80 4.59 9.75 0.68
N PRO A 81 5.32 10.08 1.77
CA PRO A 81 4.80 9.97 3.14
C PRO A 81 3.54 10.81 3.38
N ALA A 82 3.39 11.94 2.69
CA ALA A 82 2.23 12.83 2.80
C ALA A 82 0.91 12.20 2.30
N ASN A 83 0.98 11.18 1.45
CA ASN A 83 -0.18 10.50 0.87
C ASN A 83 0.08 8.99 0.69
N HIS A 84 0.87 8.40 1.58
CA HIS A 84 1.38 7.02 1.45
C HIS A 84 0.24 6.01 1.26
N SER A 85 -0.89 6.18 1.97
CA SER A 85 -2.04 5.29 1.87
C SER A 85 -2.64 5.26 0.46
N ALA A 86 -2.73 6.43 -0.20
CA ALA A 86 -3.21 6.51 -1.57
C ALA A 86 -2.22 5.86 -2.56
N VAL A 87 -0.92 6.10 -2.37
CA VAL A 87 0.13 5.52 -3.22
C VAL A 87 0.16 3.99 -3.09
N ALA A 88 0.14 3.46 -1.86
CA ALA A 88 0.10 2.03 -1.62
C ALA A 88 -1.16 1.38 -2.23
N ALA A 89 -2.32 2.04 -2.09
CA ALA A 89 -3.56 1.56 -2.70
C ALA A 89 -3.49 1.51 -4.23
N ASP A 90 -2.96 2.56 -4.86
CA ASP A 90 -2.86 2.61 -6.33
C ASP A 90 -1.84 1.59 -6.88
N ILE A 91 -0.81 1.22 -6.11
CA ILE A 91 0.12 0.12 -6.46
C ILE A 91 -0.61 -1.24 -6.52
N ILE A 92 -1.44 -1.54 -5.53
CA ILE A 92 -2.10 -2.86 -5.42
C ILE A 92 -3.43 -2.95 -6.18
N LYS A 93 -4.03 -1.81 -6.55
CA LYS A 93 -5.35 -1.71 -7.18
C LYS A 93 -5.61 -2.70 -8.33
N PRO A 94 -4.65 -3.00 -9.24
CA PRO A 94 -4.92 -3.96 -10.33
C PRO A 94 -5.13 -5.41 -9.88
N TYR A 95 -4.84 -5.74 -8.62
CA TYR A 95 -4.74 -7.11 -8.11
C TYR A 95 -5.70 -7.42 -6.96
N VAL A 96 -6.45 -6.42 -6.48
CA VAL A 96 -7.29 -6.56 -5.29
C VAL A 96 -8.72 -6.10 -5.55
N SER A 97 -9.65 -6.57 -4.75
CA SER A 97 -11.04 -6.10 -4.77
C SER A 97 -11.15 -4.61 -4.46
N ASP A 98 -12.25 -3.98 -4.90
CA ASP A 98 -12.55 -2.59 -4.56
C ASP A 98 -12.60 -2.36 -3.04
N ARG A 99 -13.04 -3.37 -2.27
CA ARG A 99 -13.05 -3.33 -0.81
C ARG A 99 -11.65 -3.17 -0.24
N THR A 100 -10.73 -4.03 -0.64
CA THR A 100 -9.35 -3.99 -0.17
C THR A 100 -8.65 -2.71 -0.62
N HIS A 101 -8.83 -2.31 -1.88
CA HIS A 101 -8.30 -1.04 -2.38
C HIS A 101 -8.80 0.14 -1.54
N TRP A 102 -10.09 0.19 -1.20
CA TRP A 102 -10.65 1.25 -0.36
C TRP A 102 -10.08 1.24 1.05
N ILE A 103 -9.96 0.07 1.68
CA ILE A 103 -9.38 -0.07 3.03
C ILE A 103 -7.96 0.48 3.04
N ILE A 104 -7.11 0.06 2.09
CA ILE A 104 -5.73 0.54 2.01
C ILE A 104 -5.67 2.02 1.66
N ARG A 105 -6.53 2.52 0.78
CA ARG A 105 -6.51 3.94 0.40
C ARG A 105 -6.78 4.87 1.58
N HIS A 106 -7.65 4.46 2.50
CA HIS A 106 -8.09 5.30 3.61
C HIS A 106 -7.44 4.93 4.96
N HIS A 107 -6.62 3.89 5.03
CA HIS A 107 -6.09 3.42 6.31
C HIS A 107 -5.38 4.52 7.11
N GLY A 108 -4.67 5.46 6.46
CA GLY A 108 -3.96 6.54 7.15
C GLY A 108 -4.90 7.50 7.90
N VAL A 109 -6.06 7.84 7.33
CA VAL A 109 -7.05 8.68 8.05
C VAL A 109 -7.71 7.91 9.19
N PHE A 110 -7.94 6.61 9.03
CA PHE A 110 -8.48 5.75 10.09
C PHE A 110 -7.47 5.54 11.22
N GLN A 111 -6.18 5.40 10.90
CA GLN A 111 -5.08 5.38 11.87
C GLN A 111 -4.97 6.71 12.63
N GLY A 112 -5.24 7.83 11.94
CA GLY A 112 -5.26 9.17 12.51
C GLY A 112 -6.14 9.32 13.75
N TYR A 113 -7.18 8.50 13.89
CA TYR A 113 -8.02 8.42 15.10
C TYR A 113 -7.21 8.20 16.39
N TYR A 114 -6.03 7.57 16.31
CA TYR A 114 -5.21 7.33 17.49
C TYR A 114 -4.27 8.48 17.85
N TYR A 115 -3.96 9.41 16.94
CA TYR A 115 -2.90 10.39 17.18
C TYR A 115 -3.09 11.81 16.62
N PHE A 116 -4.02 12.07 15.69
CA PHE A 116 -4.19 13.41 15.11
C PHE A 116 -4.44 14.50 16.16
N HIS A 117 -5.25 14.22 17.17
CA HIS A 117 -5.51 15.16 18.28
C HIS A 117 -4.27 15.51 19.12
N HIS A 118 -3.26 14.64 19.18
CA HIS A 118 -1.98 14.98 19.82
C HIS A 118 -1.12 15.94 18.99
N LEU A 119 -1.45 16.12 17.70
CA LEU A 119 -0.79 17.02 16.76
C LEU A 119 -1.66 18.25 16.40
N GLY A 120 -2.77 18.46 17.12
CA GLY A 120 -3.72 19.54 16.84
C GLY A 120 -4.65 19.29 15.64
N GLY A 121 -4.67 18.07 15.10
CA GLY A 121 -5.56 17.65 14.04
C GLY A 121 -6.88 17.06 14.55
N ASP A 122 -7.81 16.81 13.63
CA ASP A 122 -9.11 16.22 13.92
C ASP A 122 -9.00 14.70 14.08
N ARG A 123 -9.28 14.21 15.30
CA ARG A 123 -9.33 12.76 15.60
C ARG A 123 -10.40 12.04 14.78
N ASP A 124 -11.50 12.73 14.52
CA ASP A 124 -12.68 12.18 13.88
C ASP A 124 -12.68 12.45 12.37
N ALA A 125 -11.52 12.76 11.77
CA ALA A 125 -11.40 12.98 10.33
C ALA A 125 -11.90 11.81 9.47
N ARG A 126 -11.85 10.57 10.00
CA ARG A 126 -12.40 9.38 9.33
C ARG A 126 -13.91 9.46 9.13
N GLU A 127 -14.62 10.26 9.93
CA GLU A 127 -16.08 10.39 9.91
C GLU A 127 -16.60 10.97 8.58
N ALA A 128 -15.74 11.61 7.80
CA ALA A 128 -16.01 11.97 6.41
C ALA A 128 -16.42 10.76 5.53
N PHE A 129 -16.10 9.53 5.96
CA PHE A 129 -16.40 8.29 5.27
C PHE A 129 -17.53 7.48 5.90
N ARG A 130 -18.23 8.01 6.91
CA ARG A 130 -19.24 7.27 7.70
C ARG A 130 -20.32 6.61 6.87
N GLU A 131 -20.71 7.21 5.74
CA GLU A 131 -21.77 6.67 4.87
C GLU A 131 -21.25 5.58 3.91
N HIS A 132 -19.94 5.28 3.90
CA HIS A 132 -19.37 4.28 3.01
C HIS A 132 -19.61 2.85 3.53
N GLN A 133 -19.99 1.94 2.64
CA GLN A 133 -20.32 0.54 2.96
C GLN A 133 -19.20 -0.28 3.63
N TRP A 134 -17.97 0.22 3.63
CA TRP A 134 -16.79 -0.46 4.21
C TRP A 134 -16.16 0.34 5.36
N PHE A 135 -16.90 1.27 5.95
CA PHE A 135 -16.43 2.09 7.06
C PHE A 135 -16.10 1.28 8.32
N ASP A 136 -16.92 0.30 8.67
CA ASP A 136 -16.77 -0.57 9.84
C ASP A 136 -15.90 -1.81 9.55
#